data_AF-A0A5U4JA84-F1
#
_entry.id   AF-A0A5U4JA84-F1
#
_cell.length_a   1.000
_cell.length_b   1.000
_cell.length_c   1.000
_cell.angle_alpha   90.00
_cell.angle_beta   90.00
_cell.angle_gamma   90.00
#
_symmetry.space_group_name_H-M   'P 1'
#
loop_
_entity.id
_entity.type
_entity.pdbx_description
1 polymer ?
#
loop_
_entity_poly.entity_id
_entity_poly.type
_entity_poly.pdbx_seq_one_letter_code
_entity_poly.pdbx_strand_id
1 'polypeptide(L)' 'MNVFISICIPSYNRAEFLEPLLDSIYNQDYCLKNNDFEV' A
#
# COMPACT_ATOMS: atom_id res chain seq x y z
N MET A 1 11.43 -0.07 -16.83
CA MET A 1 12.27 0.31 -15.68
C MET A 1 11.57 -0.24 -14.46
N ASN A 2 12.17 -1.18 -13.75
CA ASN A 2 11.58 -1.78 -12.55
C ASN A 2 11.88 -0.84 -11.37
N VAL A 3 10.83 -0.36 -10.68
CA VAL A 3 10.95 0.62 -9.59
C VAL A 3 10.47 -0.05 -8.31
N PHE A 4 11.29 -0.08 -7.27
CA PHE A 4 10.86 -0.54 -5.96
C PHE A 4 10.26 0.64 -5.18
N ILE A 5 9.07 0.45 -4.62
CA ILE A 5 8.35 1.50 -3.87
C ILE A 5 8.08 0.98 -2.46
N SER A 6 8.57 1.70 -1.45
CA SER A 6 8.26 1.47 -0.04
C SER A 6 7.34 2.57 0.48
N ILE A 7 6.23 2.21 1.12
CA ILE A 7 5.23 3.16 1.62
C ILE A 7 5.16 3.10 3.15
N CYS A 8 5.70 4.12 3.83
CA CYS A 8 5.63 4.20 5.29
C CYS A 8 4.32 4.85 5.75
N ILE A 9 3.51 4.12 6.53
CA ILE A 9 2.22 4.61 7.05
C ILE A 9 2.28 4.77 8.57
N PRO A 10 2.48 6.00 9.10
CA PRO A 10 2.31 6.24 10.52
C PRO A 10 0.82 6.15 10.88
N SER A 11 0.48 5.27 11.82
CA SER A 11 -0.89 5.11 12.32
C SER A 11 -0.92 5.01 13.84
N TYR A 12 -1.89 5.67 14.47
CA TYR A 12 -2.12 5.61 15.90
C TYR A 12 -3.62 5.72 16.20
N ASN A 13 -4.20 4.69 16.83
CA ASN A 13 -5.63 4.62 17.19
C ASN A 13 -6.60 4.93 16.01
N ARG A 14 -6.27 4.43 14.81
CA ARG A 14 -7.09 4.58 13.58
C ARG A 14 -7.47 3.22 12.98
N ALA A 15 -7.73 2.21 13.81
CA ALA A 15 -8.00 0.84 13.35
C ALA A 15 -9.14 0.77 12.31
N GLU A 16 -10.19 1.56 12.51
CA GLU A 16 -11.35 1.63 11.60
C GLU A 16 -11.02 2.12 10.18
N PHE A 17 -9.88 2.81 10.00
CA PHE A 17 -9.45 3.32 8.70
C PHE A 17 -8.27 2.53 8.10
N LEU A 18 -7.65 1.65 8.88
CA LEU A 18 -6.44 0.96 8.45
C LEU A 18 -6.73 -0.03 7.31
N GLU A 19 -7.78 -0.83 7.44
CA GLU A 19 -8.17 -1.81 6.42
C GLU A 19 -8.57 -1.14 5.09
N PRO A 20 -9.49 -0.14 5.06
CA PRO A 20 -9.79 0.59 3.83
C PRO A 20 -8.57 1.28 3.20
N LEU A 21 -7.63 1.76 4.02
CA LEU A 21 -6.40 2.39 3.54
C LEU A 21 -5.48 1.37 2.85
N LEU A 22 -5.25 0.22 3.49
CA LEU A 22 -4.43 -0.85 2.91
C LEU A 22 -5.06 -1.38 1.61
N ASP A 23 -6.38 -1.60 1.59
CA ASP A 23 -7.10 -2.01 0.39
C ASP A 23 -6.93 -1.02 -0.76
N SER A 24 -6.98 0.28 -0.47
CA SER A 24 -6.78 1.31 -1.50
C SER A 24 -5.39 1.27 -2.13
N ILE A 25 -4.38 0.91 -1.33
CA ILE A 25 -2.97 0.84 -1.74
C ILE A 25 -2.71 -0.43 -2.55
N TYR A 26 -3.20 -1.58 -2.08
CA TYR A 26 -3.04 -2.86 -2.80
C TYR A 26 -3.78 -2.90 -4.13
N ASN A 27 -4.86 -2.13 -4.28
CA ASN A 27 -5.64 -2.04 -5.52
C ASN A 27 -5.12 -0.98 -6.53
N GLN A 28 -3.96 -0.35 -6.28
CA GLN A 28 -3.36 0.55 -7.27
C GLN A 28 -2.90 -0.22 -8.50
N ASP A 29 -3.04 0.39 -9.67
CA ASP A 29 -2.60 -0.16 -10.97
C ASP A 29 -1.15 -0.64 -10.95
N TYR A 30 -0.29 0.02 -10.18
CA TYR A 30 1.11 -0.36 -10.02
C TYR A 30 1.26 -1.71 -9.31
N CYS A 31 0.55 -1.92 -8.20
CA CYS A 31 0.57 -3.13 -7.39
C CYS A 31 -0.05 -4.33 -8.13
N LEU A 32 -1.02 -4.07 -9.01
CA LEU A 32 -1.65 -5.12 -9.83
C LEU A 32 -0.76 -5.60 -10.98
N LYS A 33 0.19 -4.77 -11.43
CA LYS A 33 1.02 -5.02 -12.62
C LYS A 33 2.46 -5.39 -12.28
N ASN A 34 2.88 -5.24 -11.02
CA ASN A 34 4.26 -5.47 -10.58
C ASN A 34 4.26 -6.22 -9.24
N ASN A 35 5.23 -7.14 -9.05
CA ASN A 35 5.32 -7.97 -7.85
C ASN A 35 6.31 -7.42 -6.81
N ASP A 36 6.81 -6.20 -7.00
CA ASP A 36 7.93 -5.63 -6.25
C ASP A 36 7.44 -4.52 -5.31
N PHE A 37 6.46 -4.87 -4.46
CA PHE A 37 5.72 -3.93 -3.62
C PHE A 37 5.57 -4.45 -2.18
N GLU A 38 5.84 -3.59 -1.20
CA GLU A 38 5.73 -3.89 0.23
C GLU A 38 5.19 -2.66 0.99
N VAL A 39 4.20 -2.87 1.86
CA VAL A 39 3.59 -1.87 2.75
C VAL A 39 3.99 -2.14 4.19
#